data_AF-A0A496UB00-F1
#
_entry.id   AF-A0A496UB00-F1
#
_cell.length_a   1.000
_cell.length_b   1.000
_cell.length_c   1.000
_cell.angle_alpha   90.00
_cell.angle_beta   90.00
_cell.angle_gamma   90.00
#
_symmetry.space_group_name_H-M   'P 1'
#
loop_
_entity.id
_entity.type
_entity.pdbx_description
1 polymer ?
#
loop_
_entity_poly.entity_id
_entity_poly.type
_entity_poly.pdbx_seq_one_letter_code
_entity_poly.pdbx_strand_id
1 'polypeptide(L)'
;MLRSRTEKQIADVIYRYGEEGRSRSIARAIKRNRKLATTDDLADAVRSAVRGNPVKPLARVFQAIRIMVNDELQHLEKLLFDMHHWTKPGCRIAVLTFHSLEDRLVKLHFRDSEYFRQFDPPWVLPTPAEKRINSRARSARLRLGVRL
;
A
#
# COMPACT_ATOMS: atom_id res chain seq x y z
N MET A 1 -16.60 -7.87 6.95
CA MET A 1 -16.06 -7.37 5.65
C MET A 1 -15.57 -8.47 4.71
N LEU A 2 -14.68 -9.39 5.11
CA LEU A 2 -14.21 -10.46 4.21
C LEU A 2 -15.24 -11.58 4.01
N ARG A 3 -15.99 -11.95 5.07
CA ARG A 3 -17.02 -13.01 4.99
C ARG A 3 -18.10 -12.73 3.94
N SER A 4 -18.52 -11.47 3.82
CA SER A 4 -19.56 -11.00 2.89
C SER A 4 -19.09 -10.80 1.46
N ARG A 5 -17.78 -10.88 1.18
CA ARG A 5 -17.23 -10.77 -0.19
C ARG A 5 -17.16 -12.14 -0.86
N THR A 6 -17.22 -12.14 -2.20
CA THR A 6 -17.03 -13.35 -3.01
C THR A 6 -15.54 -13.76 -3.03
N GLU A 7 -15.25 -15.02 -3.36
CA GLU A 7 -13.86 -15.50 -3.55
C GLU A 7 -13.12 -14.62 -4.58
N LYS A 8 -13.79 -14.28 -5.69
CA LYS A 8 -13.24 -13.42 -6.74
C LYS A 8 -12.87 -12.04 -6.21
N GLN A 9 -13.78 -11.38 -5.49
CA GLN A 9 -13.52 -10.05 -4.91
C GLN A 9 -12.32 -10.07 -3.95
N ILE A 10 -12.19 -11.12 -3.12
CA ILE A 10 -11.04 -11.26 -2.21
C ILE A 10 -9.74 -11.48 -3.00
N ALA A 11 -9.78 -12.31 -4.04
CA ALA A 11 -8.63 -12.54 -4.91
C ALA A 11 -8.19 -11.26 -5.63
N ASP A 12 -9.14 -10.48 -6.15
CA ASP A 12 -8.87 -9.23 -6.85
C ASP A 12 -8.22 -8.20 -5.91
N VAL A 13 -8.70 -8.08 -4.67
CA VAL A 13 -8.11 -7.23 -3.63
C VAL A 13 -6.68 -7.66 -3.30
N ILE A 14 -6.46 -8.94 -3.02
CA ILE A 14 -5.13 -9.46 -2.67
C ILE A 14 -4.15 -9.30 -3.83
N TYR A 15 -4.61 -9.49 -5.07
CA TYR A 15 -3.80 -9.29 -6.25
C TYR A 15 -3.45 -7.81 -6.46
N ARG A 16 -4.46 -6.93 -6.49
CA ARG A 16 -4.30 -5.51 -6.82
C ARG A 16 -3.55 -4.74 -5.74
N TYR A 17 -3.91 -4.94 -4.47
CA TYR A 17 -3.38 -4.14 -3.36
C TYR A 17 -2.25 -4.83 -2.59
N GLY A 18 -2.15 -6.15 -2.68
CA GLY A 18 -1.06 -6.93 -2.06
C GLY A 18 0.06 -7.30 -3.02
N GLU A 19 -0.13 -7.13 -4.34
CA GLU A 19 0.80 -7.60 -5.37
C GLU A 19 1.19 -9.09 -5.18
N GLU A 20 0.22 -9.91 -4.76
CA GLU A 20 0.41 -11.33 -4.44
C GLU A 20 -0.17 -12.23 -5.55
N GLY A 21 0.71 -12.92 -6.27
CA GLY A 21 0.32 -13.80 -7.39
C GLY A 21 -0.48 -15.04 -6.98
N ARG A 22 -0.37 -15.48 -5.72
CA ARG A 22 -1.16 -16.59 -5.15
C ARG A 22 -2.55 -16.14 -4.66
N SER A 23 -3.01 -14.96 -5.08
CA SER A 23 -4.27 -14.36 -4.63
C SER A 23 -5.47 -15.29 -4.68
N ARG A 24 -5.62 -16.06 -5.77
CA ARG A 24 -6.74 -17.01 -5.95
C ARG A 24 -6.70 -18.16 -4.94
N SER A 25 -5.53 -18.78 -4.71
CA SER A 25 -5.42 -19.87 -3.74
C SER A 25 -5.64 -19.38 -2.31
N ILE A 26 -5.11 -18.20 -2.00
CA ILE A 26 -5.30 -17.55 -0.69
C ILE A 26 -6.79 -17.19 -0.48
N ALA A 27 -7.44 -16.56 -1.45
CA ALA A 27 -8.86 -16.21 -1.37
C ALA A 27 -9.74 -17.44 -1.12
N ARG A 28 -9.44 -18.55 -1.80
CA ARG A 28 -10.13 -19.84 -1.59
C ARG A 28 -9.92 -20.39 -0.19
N ALA A 29 -8.71 -20.29 0.37
CA ALA A 29 -8.45 -20.70 1.75
C ALA A 29 -9.21 -19.82 2.76
N ILE A 30 -9.22 -18.50 2.54
CA ILE A 30 -9.98 -17.54 3.36
C ILE A 30 -11.48 -17.87 3.34
N LYS A 31 -12.06 -18.12 2.16
CA LYS A 31 -13.51 -18.46 2.05
C LYS A 31 -13.86 -19.82 2.64
N ARG A 32 -12.93 -20.79 2.61
CA ARG A 32 -13.13 -22.10 3.27
C ARG A 32 -13.10 -22.00 4.79
N ASN A 33 -12.39 -21.03 5.36
CA ASN A 33 -12.37 -20.79 6.79
C ASN A 33 -13.69 -20.17 7.28
N ARG A 34 -14.63 -21.01 7.71
CA ARG A 34 -15.94 -20.57 8.25
C ARG A 34 -15.86 -19.83 9.59
N LYS A 35 -14.73 -19.93 10.30
CA LYS A 35 -14.52 -19.32 11.63
C LYS A 35 -13.75 -18.00 11.59
N LEU A 36 -13.40 -17.46 10.42
CA LEU A 36 -12.59 -16.24 10.24
C LEU A 36 -13.09 -15.04 11.08
N ALA A 37 -12.55 -14.85 12.29
CA ALA A 37 -12.98 -13.83 13.25
C ALA A 37 -11.82 -12.96 13.73
N THR A 38 -10.63 -13.55 13.82
CA THR A 38 -9.41 -12.93 14.31
C THR A 38 -8.39 -12.75 13.19
N THR A 39 -7.33 -11.98 13.47
CA THR A 39 -6.17 -11.88 12.58
C THR A 39 -5.41 -13.19 12.48
N ASP A 40 -5.42 -14.01 13.52
CA ASP A 40 -4.77 -15.33 13.53
C ASP A 40 -5.50 -16.30 12.60
N ASP A 41 -6.84 -16.30 12.60
CA ASP A 41 -7.62 -17.10 11.65
C ASP A 41 -7.30 -16.77 10.19
N LEU A 42 -7.08 -15.47 9.91
CA LEU A 42 -6.68 -15.00 8.59
C LEU A 42 -5.25 -15.45 8.27
N ALA A 43 -4.33 -15.31 9.22
CA ALA A 43 -2.95 -15.72 9.05
C ALA A 43 -2.86 -17.23 8.76
N ASP A 44 -3.64 -18.05 9.46
CA ASP A 44 -3.69 -19.50 9.25
C ASP A 44 -4.28 -19.87 7.89
N ALA A 45 -5.33 -19.18 7.45
CA ALA A 45 -5.86 -19.35 6.09
C ALA A 45 -4.78 -19.05 5.03
N VAL A 46 -4.01 -17.97 5.20
CA VAL A 46 -2.89 -17.63 4.29
C VAL A 46 -1.79 -18.69 4.35
N ARG A 47 -1.37 -19.13 5.54
CA ARG A 47 -0.34 -20.18 5.71
C ARG A 47 -0.74 -21.48 5.02
N SER A 48 -2.01 -21.87 5.11
CA SER A 48 -2.53 -23.09 4.45
C SER A 48 -2.51 -23.02 2.92
N ALA A 49 -2.49 -21.83 2.33
CA ALA A 49 -2.54 -21.60 0.89
C ALA A 49 -1.18 -21.40 0.22
N VAL A 50 -0.10 -21.31 1.02
CA VAL A 50 1.21 -20.85 0.59
C VAL A 50 2.25 -21.93 0.91
N ARG A 51 2.97 -22.40 -0.11
CA ARG A 51 4.16 -23.25 0.09
C ARG A 51 5.38 -22.39 0.42
N GLY A 52 6.22 -22.85 1.35
CA GLY A 52 7.44 -22.17 1.77
C GLY A 52 7.22 -21.08 2.83
N ASN A 53 8.12 -20.10 2.88
CA ASN A 53 8.07 -19.04 3.90
C ASN A 53 6.83 -18.13 3.71
N PRO A 54 5.89 -18.09 4.69
CA PRO A 54 4.65 -17.33 4.56
C PRO A 54 4.80 -15.85 4.92
N VAL A 55 5.95 -15.39 5.42
CA VAL A 55 6.13 -14.02 5.95
C VAL A 55 5.75 -12.95 4.92
N LYS A 56 6.24 -13.07 3.68
CA LYS A 56 5.96 -12.08 2.62
C LYS A 56 4.50 -12.15 2.13
N PRO A 57 3.92 -13.33 1.83
CA PRO A 57 2.50 -13.45 1.53
C PRO A 57 1.58 -12.93 2.64
N LEU A 58 1.89 -13.19 3.92
CA LEU A 58 1.15 -12.65 5.05
C LEU A 58 1.16 -11.12 5.02
N ALA A 59 2.34 -10.50 4.98
CA ALA A 59 2.47 -9.04 4.95
C ALA A 59 1.66 -8.41 3.80
N ARG A 60 1.69 -9.02 2.61
CA ARG A 60 0.93 -8.58 1.43
C ARG A 60 -0.58 -8.71 1.58
N VAL A 61 -1.07 -9.81 2.16
CA VAL A 61 -2.50 -10.01 2.39
C VAL A 61 -3.02 -9.01 3.41
N PHE A 62 -2.31 -8.82 4.53
CA PHE A 62 -2.67 -7.81 5.53
C PHE A 62 -2.61 -6.39 4.95
N GLN A 63 -1.59 -6.07 4.15
CA GLN A 63 -1.51 -4.80 3.42
C GLN A 63 -2.72 -4.61 2.50
N ALA A 64 -3.07 -5.60 1.69
CA ALA A 64 -4.18 -5.52 0.75
C ALA A 64 -5.52 -5.25 1.44
N ILE A 65 -5.76 -5.96 2.55
CA ILE A 65 -6.98 -5.80 3.34
C ILE A 65 -7.00 -4.42 4.00
N ARG A 66 -5.87 -3.96 4.56
CA ARG A 66 -5.75 -2.63 5.16
C ARG A 66 -6.07 -1.53 4.14
N ILE A 67 -5.48 -1.60 2.95
CA ILE A 67 -5.74 -0.67 1.84
C ILE A 67 -7.23 -0.68 1.46
N MET A 68 -7.83 -1.87 1.33
CA MET A 68 -9.24 -2.02 0.94
C MET A 68 -10.21 -1.52 2.03
N VAL A 69 -9.90 -1.72 3.31
CA VAL A 69 -10.81 -1.34 4.41
C VAL A 69 -10.83 0.17 4.61
N ASN A 70 -9.70 0.84 4.40
CA ASN A 70 -9.53 2.27 4.63
C ASN A 70 -9.57 3.11 3.34
N ASP A 71 -9.84 2.47 2.18
CA ASP A 71 -9.80 3.09 0.85
C ASP A 71 -8.54 3.96 0.62
N GLU A 72 -7.39 3.49 1.11
CA GLU A 72 -6.18 4.32 1.31
C GLU A 72 -5.68 4.93 0.00
N LEU A 73 -5.67 4.13 -1.08
CA LEU A 73 -5.21 4.60 -2.38
C LEU A 73 -6.18 5.61 -3.00
N GLN A 74 -7.50 5.45 -2.80
CA GLN A 74 -8.48 6.39 -3.31
C GLN A 74 -8.39 7.73 -2.58
N HIS A 75 -8.19 7.70 -1.26
CA HIS A 75 -7.94 8.91 -0.48
C HIS A 75 -6.64 9.60 -0.92
N LEU A 76 -5.57 8.85 -1.18
CA LEU A 76 -4.32 9.41 -1.69
C LEU A 76 -4.49 10.02 -3.09
N GLU A 77 -5.17 9.34 -4.01
CA GLU A 77 -5.45 9.86 -5.36
C GLU A 77 -6.21 11.19 -5.29
N LYS A 78 -7.25 11.25 -4.45
CA LYS A 78 -8.03 12.48 -4.23
C LYS A 78 -7.17 13.60 -3.63
N LEU A 79 -6.39 13.29 -2.59
CA LEU A 79 -5.47 14.25 -1.96
C LEU A 79 -4.53 14.84 -3.01
N LEU A 80 -3.88 14.00 -3.81
CA LEU A 80 -2.93 14.44 -4.83
C LEU A 80 -3.61 15.33 -5.88
N PHE A 81 -4.81 14.94 -6.35
CA PHE A 81 -5.58 15.72 -7.31
C PHE A 81 -5.95 17.12 -6.77
N ASP A 82 -6.50 17.19 -5.54
CA ASP A 82 -7.00 18.43 -4.96
C ASP A 82 -5.90 19.35 -4.37
N MET A 83 -4.69 18.83 -4.15
CA MET A 83 -3.60 19.50 -3.42
C MET A 83 -3.23 20.89 -3.97
N HIS A 84 -3.41 21.11 -5.27
CA HIS A 84 -3.09 22.38 -5.94
C HIS A 84 -3.98 23.54 -5.46
N HIS A 85 -5.19 23.26 -4.96
CA HIS A 85 -6.09 24.27 -4.40
C HIS A 85 -5.62 24.82 -3.05
N TRP A 86 -4.78 24.07 -2.32
CA TRP A 86 -4.33 24.43 -0.97
C TRP A 86 -2.87 24.88 -0.92
N THR A 87 -2.19 24.93 -2.06
CA THR A 87 -0.74 25.22 -2.15
C THR A 87 -0.46 26.42 -3.05
N LYS A 88 0.41 27.32 -2.57
CA LYS A 88 0.87 28.49 -3.34
C LYS A 88 2.06 28.12 -4.24
N PRO A 89 2.27 28.79 -5.38
CA PRO A 89 3.49 28.66 -6.18
C PRO A 89 4.77 28.72 -5.32
N GLY A 90 5.73 27.85 -5.60
CA GLY A 90 6.97 27.69 -4.83
C GLY A 90 6.86 26.85 -3.55
N CYS A 91 5.64 26.46 -3.14
CA CYS A 91 5.44 25.58 -1.98
C CYS A 91 6.07 24.20 -2.21
N ARG A 92 6.84 23.71 -1.22
CA ARG A 92 7.43 22.37 -1.24
C ARG A 92 6.50 21.38 -0.55
N ILE A 93 6.32 20.22 -1.16
CA ILE A 93 5.52 19.12 -0.64
C ILE A 93 6.41 17.92 -0.42
N ALA A 94 6.22 17.26 0.72
CA ALA A 94 6.88 16.02 1.05
C ALA A 94 5.83 14.96 1.37
N VAL A 95 5.85 13.84 0.63
CA VAL A 95 4.91 12.72 0.83
C VAL A 95 5.70 11.48 1.26
N LEU A 96 5.39 10.96 2.44
CA LEU A 96 5.99 9.74 2.96
C LEU A 96 5.10 8.54 2.59
N THR A 97 5.68 7.56 1.90
CA THR A 97 4.98 6.35 1.44
C THR A 97 5.65 5.11 2.03
N PHE A 98 4.89 4.05 2.28
CA PHE A 98 5.40 2.83 2.89
C PHE A 98 5.31 1.59 1.99
N HIS A 99 4.63 1.71 0.86
CA HIS A 99 4.56 0.66 -0.14
C HIS A 99 4.60 1.16 -1.59
N SER A 100 4.90 0.24 -2.49
CA SER A 100 5.07 0.45 -3.94
C SER A 100 3.89 1.17 -4.60
N LEU A 101 2.65 0.82 -4.23
CA LEU A 101 1.44 1.39 -4.82
C LEU A 101 1.30 2.89 -4.54
N GLU A 102 1.44 3.31 -3.27
CA GLU A 102 1.43 4.72 -2.87
C GLU A 102 2.56 5.49 -3.57
N ASP A 103 3.78 4.95 -3.48
CA ASP A 103 4.96 5.59 -4.07
C ASP A 103 4.80 5.80 -5.58
N ARG A 104 4.19 4.83 -6.27
CA ARG A 104 3.90 4.94 -7.69
C ARG A 104 2.92 6.07 -7.98
N LEU A 105 1.84 6.20 -7.21
CA LEU A 105 0.86 7.28 -7.40
C LEU A 105 1.50 8.65 -7.22
N VAL A 106 2.26 8.84 -6.13
CA VAL A 106 2.95 10.10 -5.85
C VAL A 106 3.97 10.44 -6.94
N LYS A 107 4.76 9.45 -7.36
CA LYS A 107 5.75 9.62 -8.43
C LYS A 107 5.11 10.05 -9.75
N LEU A 108 4.04 9.38 -10.15
CA LEU A 108 3.32 9.70 -11.38
C LEU A 108 2.71 11.10 -11.28
N HIS A 109 2.11 11.44 -10.15
CA HIS A 109 1.54 12.77 -9.93
C HIS A 109 2.58 13.89 -10.08
N PHE A 110 3.75 13.80 -9.43
CA PHE A 110 4.80 14.83 -9.58
C PHE A 110 5.46 14.89 -10.96
N ARG A 111 5.29 13.85 -11.78
CA ARG A 111 5.83 13.81 -13.15
C ARG A 111 4.83 14.36 -14.16
N ASP A 112 3.55 14.03 -13.99
CA ASP A 112 2.51 14.23 -15.00
C ASP A 112 1.57 15.41 -14.67
N SER A 113 1.72 16.06 -13.51
CA SER A 113 0.90 17.20 -13.08
C SER A 113 1.31 18.50 -13.76
N GLU A 114 0.32 19.32 -14.13
CA GLU A 114 0.52 20.70 -14.59
C GLU A 114 0.82 21.67 -13.43
N TYR A 115 0.50 21.27 -12.20
CA TYR A 115 0.63 22.13 -11.02
C TYR A 115 1.90 21.86 -10.22
N PHE A 116 2.48 20.67 -10.35
CA PHE A 116 3.61 20.24 -9.54
C PHE A 116 4.70 19.67 -10.41
N ARG A 117 5.95 19.92 -10.02
CA ARG A 117 7.10 19.20 -10.55
C ARG A 117 7.84 18.49 -9.43
N GLN A 118 8.56 17.45 -9.79
CA GLN A 118 9.48 16.78 -8.87
C GLN A 118 10.59 17.75 -8.40
N PHE A 119 10.90 17.72 -7.11
CA PHE A 119 11.99 18.49 -6.50
C PHE A 119 13.27 17.63 -6.46
N ASP A 120 14.44 18.26 -6.40
CA ASP A 120 15.74 17.56 -6.27
C ASP A 120 16.24 17.64 -4.81
N PRO A 121 16.53 16.51 -4.13
CA PRO A 121 16.47 15.14 -4.62
C PRO A 121 15.04 14.62 -4.82
N PRO A 122 14.83 13.74 -5.82
CA PRO A 122 13.50 13.25 -6.19
C PRO A 122 12.84 12.36 -5.12
N TRP A 123 13.65 11.78 -4.23
CA TRP A 123 13.20 11.07 -3.04
C TRP A 123 14.34 10.93 -2.01
N VAL A 124 13.96 10.67 -0.75
CA VAL A 124 14.86 10.35 0.36
C VAL A 124 14.49 8.98 0.92
N LEU A 125 15.50 8.18 1.23
CA LEU A 125 15.36 6.86 1.87
C LEU A 125 15.88 6.90 3.31
N PRO A 126 15.33 6.08 4.20
CA PRO A 126 15.78 6.01 5.58
C PRO A 126 17.18 5.40 5.64
N THR A 127 17.98 5.93 6.56
CA THR A 127 19.38 5.53 6.72
C THR A 127 19.48 4.12 7.33
N PRO A 128 20.62 3.41 7.16
CA PRO A 128 20.86 2.15 7.86
C PRO A 128 20.79 2.27 9.38
N ALA A 129 21.19 3.41 9.95
CA ALA A 129 21.07 3.67 11.39
C ALA A 129 19.61 3.78 11.82
N GLU A 130 18.81 4.55 11.09
CA GLU A 130 17.37 4.70 11.35
C GLU A 130 16.63 3.37 11.27
N LYS A 131 16.91 2.55 10.25
CA LYS A 131 16.26 1.23 10.09
C LYS A 131 16.55 0.25 11.24
N ARG A 132 17.67 0.41 11.94
CA ARG A 132 18.03 -0.42 13.10
C ARG A 132 17.22 -0.07 14.34
N ILE A 133 16.96 1.22 14.57
CA ILE A 133 16.21 1.70 15.74
C ILE A 133 14.70 1.83 15.48
N ASN A 134 14.30 1.93 14.22
CA ASN A 134 12.91 2.06 13.79
C ASN A 134 12.61 1.09 12.64
N SER A 135 12.07 -0.08 12.99
CA SER A 135 11.68 -1.10 12.02
C SER A 135 10.60 -0.63 11.04
N ARG A 136 9.76 0.35 11.42
CA ARG A 136 8.69 0.92 10.57
C ARG A 136 9.25 1.79 9.45
N ALA A 137 10.45 2.35 9.62
CA ALA A 137 11.11 3.12 8.57
C ALA A 137 11.61 2.23 7.42
N ARG A 138 11.71 0.90 7.60
CA ARG A 138 12.37 0.01 6.63
C ARG A 138 11.85 0.15 5.20
N SER A 139 10.56 0.33 5.01
CA SER A 139 9.91 0.48 3.70
C SER A 139 9.55 1.93 3.35
N ALA A 140 9.90 2.89 4.20
CA ALA A 140 9.54 4.28 3.98
C ALA A 140 10.32 4.88 2.81
N ARG A 141 9.64 5.71 2.02
CA ARG A 141 10.22 6.52 0.96
C ARG A 141 9.55 7.89 0.97
N LEU A 142 10.36 8.93 1.12
CA LEU A 142 9.91 10.33 1.09
C LEU A 142 10.06 10.87 -0.33
N ARG A 143 8.97 11.30 -0.95
CA ARG A 143 8.95 11.95 -2.28
C ARG A 143 8.84 13.46 -2.11
N LEU A 144 9.62 14.22 -2.87
CA LEU A 144 9.62 15.67 -2.81
C LEU A 144 9.10 16.27 -4.12
N GLY A 145 8.22 17.26 -4.00
CA GLY A 145 7.67 18.02 -5.11
C GLY A 145 7.62 19.52 -4.79
N VAL A 146 7.48 20.35 -5.81
CA VAL A 146 7.29 21.79 -5.67
C VAL A 146 6.13 22.24 -6.54
N ARG A 147 5.27 23.10 -5.98
CA ARG A 147 4.18 23.77 -6.70
C ARG A 147 4.77 24.77 -7.69
N LEU A 148 4.35 24.68 -8.94
CA LEU A 148 4.67 25.61 -10.02
C LEU A 148 4.00 26.97 -9.83
#